data_AF-A0A6J7H058-F1
#
_entry.id   AF-A0A6J7H058-F1
#
_cell.length_a   1.000
_cell.length_b   1.000
_cell.length_c   1.000
_cell.angle_alpha   90.00
_cell.angle_beta   90.00
_cell.angle_gamma   90.00
#
_symmetry.space_group_name_H-M   'P 1'
#
loop_
_entity.id
_entity.type
_entity.pdbx_description
1 polymer ?
#
loop_
_entity_poly.entity_id
_entity_poly.type
_entity_poly.pdbx_seq_one_letter_code
_entity_poly.pdbx_strand_id
1 'polypeptide(L)'
;MAAESMEAAQEQFELRRRAWVRAMFGRGRAPLTEEDVDAVLASSQAAMLDQMFTYTALGTVDHVRTFVDDFQANTGADELITVHQAVSPQFRLRSLELLAQAMEL
;
A
#
# COMPACT_ATOMS: atom_id res chain seq x y z
N MET A 1 -3.93 3.11 1.29
CA MET A 1 -3.36 4.07 0.34
C MET A 1 -4.49 4.76 -0.40
N ALA A 2 -4.97 5.83 0.22
CA ALA A 2 -6.03 6.69 -0.29
C ALA A 2 -5.44 7.78 -1.18
N ALA A 3 -6.12 8.12 -2.27
CA ALA A 3 -5.71 9.16 -3.21
C ALA A 3 -6.92 9.84 -3.87
N GLU A 4 -6.68 10.93 -4.61
CA GLU A 4 -7.74 11.64 -5.37
C GLU A 4 -8.28 10.82 -6.55
N SER A 5 -7.51 9.83 -7.02
CA SER A 5 -7.90 8.94 -8.12
C SER A 5 -7.36 7.53 -7.90
N MET A 6 -7.99 6.54 -8.54
CA MET A 6 -7.52 5.16 -8.53
C MET A 6 -6.10 5.04 -9.13
N GLU A 7 -5.83 5.78 -10.21
CA GLU A 7 -4.52 5.81 -10.86
C GLU A 7 -3.41 6.29 -9.91
N ALA A 8 -3.64 7.39 -9.20
CA ALA A 8 -2.67 7.93 -8.24
C ALA A 8 -2.44 6.97 -7.06
N ALA A 9 -3.48 6.27 -6.61
CA ALA A 9 -3.35 5.24 -5.59
C ALA A 9 -2.48 4.06 -6.10
N GLN A 10 -2.75 3.56 -7.30
CA GLN A 10 -2.00 2.46 -7.91
C GLN A 10 -0.53 2.82 -8.13
N GLU A 11 -0.24 4.04 -8.60
CA GLU A 11 1.13 4.50 -8.80
C GLU A 11 1.93 4.46 -7.48
N GLN A 12 1.37 5.02 -6.41
CA GLN A 12 2.02 4.98 -5.10
C GLN A 12 2.16 3.55 -4.56
N PHE A 13 1.22 2.67 -4.89
CA PHE A 13 1.25 1.28 -4.46
C PHE A 13 2.39 0.53 -5.15
N GLU A 14 2.57 0.73 -6.46
CA GLU A 14 3.70 0.17 -7.19
C GLU A 14 5.04 0.71 -6.68
N LEU A 15 5.15 2.03 -6.45
CA LEU A 15 6.34 2.61 -5.83
C LEU A 15 6.65 1.96 -4.48
N ARG A 16 5.61 1.69 -3.68
CA ARG A 16 5.78 1.02 -2.39
C ARG A 16 6.20 -0.44 -2.54
N ARG A 17 5.62 -1.20 -3.47
CA ARG A 17 6.03 -2.58 -3.79
C ARG A 17 7.50 -2.63 -4.19
N ARG A 18 7.93 -1.77 -5.11
CA ARG A 18 9.34 -1.63 -5.53
C ARG A 18 10.27 -1.29 -4.37
N ALA A 19 9.89 -0.34 -3.52
CA ALA A 19 10.67 0.00 -2.33
C ALA A 19 10.81 -1.19 -1.36
N TRP A 20 9.80 -2.07 -1.28
CA TRP A 20 9.88 -3.27 -0.46
C TRP A 20 10.77 -4.33 -1.08
N VAL A 21 10.75 -4.52 -2.40
CA VAL A 21 11.70 -5.41 -3.06
C VAL A 21 13.14 -5.01 -2.70
N ARG A 22 13.47 -3.71 -2.80
CA ARG A 22 14.79 -3.21 -2.42
C ARG A 22 15.12 -3.46 -0.95
N ALA A 23 14.19 -3.19 -0.04
CA ALA A 23 14.45 -3.34 1.39
C ALA A 23 14.50 -4.80 1.90
N MET A 24 13.78 -5.73 1.25
CA MET A 24 13.84 -7.16 1.57
C MET A 24 15.09 -7.77 0.98
N PHE A 25 15.23 -7.63 -0.34
CA PHE A 25 16.19 -8.43 -1.07
C PHE A 25 17.53 -7.71 -1.20
N GLY A 26 17.62 -6.38 -1.09
CA GLY A 26 18.89 -5.64 -1.21
C GLY A 26 19.85 -5.77 -0.02
N ARG A 27 19.45 -6.40 1.09
CA ARG A 27 20.28 -6.49 2.30
C ARG A 27 21.51 -7.36 2.07
N GLY A 28 22.69 -6.85 2.48
CA GLY A 28 23.95 -7.61 2.43
C GLY A 28 24.58 -7.75 1.05
N ARG A 29 24.06 -7.05 0.03
CA ARG A 29 24.59 -7.03 -1.33
C ARG A 29 24.66 -5.61 -1.89
N ALA A 30 25.19 -5.47 -3.11
CA ALA A 30 25.12 -4.21 -3.85
C ALA A 30 23.65 -3.77 -4.03
N PRO A 31 23.36 -2.45 -4.09
CA PRO A 31 22.03 -1.95 -4.35
C PRO A 31 21.43 -2.57 -5.61
N LEU A 32 20.15 -2.95 -5.55
CA LEU A 32 19.45 -3.50 -6.71
C LEU A 32 19.27 -2.43 -7.79
N THR A 33 19.49 -2.82 -9.04
CA THR A 33 19.12 -2.03 -10.21
C THR A 33 17.60 -2.06 -10.41
N GLU A 34 17.06 -1.20 -11.28
CA GLU A 34 15.64 -1.28 -11.65
C GLU A 34 15.31 -2.63 -12.30
N GLU A 35 16.20 -3.14 -13.14
CA GLU A 35 16.02 -4.43 -13.82
C GLU A 35 15.97 -5.60 -12.83
N ASP A 36 16.78 -5.57 -11.78
CA ASP A 36 16.71 -6.56 -10.69
C ASP A 36 15.36 -6.49 -9.95
N VAL A 37 14.85 -5.27 -9.70
CA VAL A 37 13.56 -5.07 -9.02
C VAL A 37 12.42 -5.61 -9.89
N ASP A 38 12.44 -5.30 -11.18
CA ASP A 38 11.45 -5.79 -12.15
C ASP A 38 11.48 -7.32 -12.23
N ALA A 39 12.68 -7.92 -12.28
CA ALA A 39 12.84 -9.37 -12.30
C ALA A 39 12.25 -10.04 -11.04
N VAL A 40 12.42 -9.44 -9.86
CA VAL A 40 11.80 -9.96 -8.62
C VAL A 40 10.28 -9.86 -8.68
N LEU A 41 9.74 -8.71 -9.11
CA LEU A 41 8.29 -8.49 -9.23
C LEU A 41 7.62 -9.40 -10.27
N ALA A 42 8.36 -9.85 -11.29
CA ALA A 42 7.88 -10.81 -12.29
C ALA A 42 8.06 -12.29 -11.88
N SER A 43 8.72 -12.56 -10.76
CA SER A 43 9.05 -13.92 -10.31
C SER A 43 8.04 -14.49 -9.32
N SER A 44 8.16 -15.78 -8.99
CA SER A 44 7.37 -16.41 -7.91
C SER A 44 7.58 -15.76 -6.53
N GLN A 45 8.69 -15.04 -6.34
CA GLN A 45 8.96 -14.29 -5.10
C GLN A 45 7.97 -13.12 -4.93
N ALA A 46 7.33 -12.65 -6.00
CA ALA A 46 6.27 -11.64 -5.96
C ALA A 46 5.06 -12.10 -5.14
N ALA A 47 4.77 -13.40 -5.09
CA ALA A 47 3.65 -13.93 -4.31
C ALA A 47 3.76 -13.59 -2.80
N MET A 48 4.98 -13.51 -2.26
CA MET A 48 5.19 -13.08 -0.88
C MET A 48 4.83 -11.60 -0.68
N LEU A 49 5.10 -10.75 -1.68
CA LEU A 49 4.69 -9.35 -1.65
C LEU A 49 3.18 -9.22 -1.69
N ASP A 50 2.52 -9.98 -2.57
CA ASP A 50 1.07 -9.94 -2.71
C ASP A 50 0.35 -10.41 -1.43
N GLN A 51 0.87 -11.45 -0.77
CA GLN A 51 0.39 -11.86 0.55
C GLN A 51 0.53 -10.75 1.59
N MET A 52 1.68 -10.08 1.63
CA MET A 52 1.94 -9.02 2.61
C MET A 52 1.04 -7.79 2.41
N PHE A 53 0.62 -7.52 1.19
CA PHE A 53 -0.25 -6.38 0.86
C PHE A 53 -1.73 -6.75 0.72
N THR A 54 -2.12 -7.99 1.07
CA THR A 54 -3.49 -8.49 0.92
C THR A 54 -4.55 -7.56 1.53
N TYR A 55 -4.28 -6.98 2.70
CA TYR A 55 -5.21 -6.06 3.36
C TYR A 55 -4.80 -4.59 3.18
N THR A 56 -4.77 -4.14 1.92
CA THR A 56 -4.51 -2.74 1.57
C THR A 56 -5.77 -2.07 1.05
N ALA A 57 -6.32 -1.11 1.81
CA ALA A 57 -7.35 -0.20 1.30
C ALA A 57 -6.72 0.70 0.22
N LEU A 58 -7.06 0.50 -1.06
CA LEU A 58 -6.44 1.19 -2.19
C LEU A 58 -7.50 1.91 -3.03
N GLY A 59 -7.30 3.21 -3.30
CA GLY A 59 -8.15 3.96 -4.22
C GLY A 59 -8.62 5.32 -3.71
N THR A 60 -9.78 5.75 -4.19
CA THR A 60 -10.43 7.00 -3.75
C THR A 60 -11.05 6.86 -2.36
N VAL A 61 -11.55 7.97 -1.81
CA VAL A 61 -12.27 8.01 -0.52
C VAL A 61 -13.33 6.91 -0.43
N ASP A 62 -14.16 6.75 -1.47
CA ASP A 62 -15.24 5.75 -1.48
C ASP A 62 -14.69 4.31 -1.43
N HIS A 63 -13.65 4.01 -2.22
CA HIS A 63 -13.01 2.69 -2.21
C HIS A 63 -12.40 2.36 -0.84
N VAL A 64 -11.77 3.35 -0.21
CA VAL A 64 -11.18 3.18 1.11
C VAL A 64 -12.26 3.01 2.17
N ARG A 65 -13.37 3.76 2.10
CA ARG A 65 -14.52 3.59 3.00
C ARG A 65 -15.04 2.16 2.91
N THR A 66 -15.42 1.73 1.70
CA THR A 66 -15.94 0.37 1.47
C THR A 66 -14.98 -0.70 1.99
N PHE A 67 -13.67 -0.57 1.70
CA PHE A 67 -12.70 -1.55 2.18
C PHE A 67 -12.65 -1.62 3.71
N VAL A 68 -12.65 -0.47 4.40
CA VAL A 68 -12.57 -0.43 5.87
C VAL A 68 -13.84 -0.98 6.50
N ASP A 69 -15.01 -0.61 5.97
CA ASP A 69 -16.30 -1.13 6.42
C ASP A 69 -16.39 -2.65 6.24
N ASP A 70 -16.00 -3.15 5.06
CA ASP A 70 -15.97 -4.59 4.77
C ASP A 70 -14.99 -5.33 5.68
N PHE A 71 -13.81 -4.75 5.93
CA PHE A 71 -12.83 -5.34 6.83
C PHE A 71 -13.35 -5.41 8.28
N GLN A 72 -14.00 -4.35 8.75
CA GLN A 72 -14.61 -4.30 10.07
C GLN A 72 -15.74 -5.33 10.19
N ALA A 73 -16.64 -5.42 9.19
CA ALA A 73 -17.74 -6.38 9.19
C ALA A 73 -17.24 -7.84 9.18
N ASN A 74 -16.16 -8.13 8.46
CA ASN A 74 -15.61 -9.49 8.36
C ASN A 74 -14.80 -9.91 9.59
N THR A 75 -14.23 -8.97 10.33
CA THR A 75 -13.37 -9.27 11.48
C THR A 75 -14.03 -9.01 12.84
N GLY A 76 -15.06 -8.16 12.88
CA GLY A 76 -15.67 -7.68 14.11
C GLY A 76 -14.74 -6.79 14.95
N ALA A 77 -13.71 -6.19 14.34
CA ALA A 77 -12.76 -5.36 15.07
C ALA A 77 -13.41 -4.06 15.59
N ASP A 78 -13.23 -3.78 16.88
CA ASP A 78 -13.68 -2.52 17.49
C ASP A 78 -12.78 -1.33 17.11
N GLU A 79 -11.50 -1.59 16.83
CA GLU A 79 -10.51 -0.58 16.45
C GLU A 79 -9.61 -1.10 15.32
N LEU A 80 -9.24 -0.22 14.38
CA LEU A 80 -8.33 -0.51 13.28
C LEU A 80 -7.12 0.41 13.32
N ILE A 81 -5.92 -0.17 13.46
CA ILE A 81 -4.66 0.55 13.36
C ILE A 81 -4.23 0.55 11.89
N THR A 82 -4.18 1.73 11.27
CA THR A 82 -3.82 1.86 9.86
C THR A 82 -2.38 2.32 9.67
N VAL A 83 -1.76 1.89 8.56
CA VAL A 83 -0.40 2.30 8.19
C VAL A 83 -0.40 2.89 6.79
N HIS A 84 0.07 4.13 6.68
CA HIS A 84 0.18 4.84 5.40
C HIS A 84 1.63 4.80 4.91
N GLN A 85 1.92 3.92 3.95
CA GLN A 85 3.29 3.67 3.49
C GLN A 85 3.62 4.28 2.11
N ALA A 86 2.93 5.34 1.68
CA ALA A 86 3.35 6.05 0.47
C ALA A 86 4.82 6.52 0.60
N VAL A 87 5.56 6.50 -0.50
CA VAL A 87 7.01 6.84 -0.47
C VAL A 87 7.19 8.31 -0.12
N SER A 88 6.38 9.19 -0.71
CA SER A 88 6.36 10.63 -0.39
C SER A 88 5.73 10.88 0.99
N PRO A 89 6.40 11.67 1.87
CA PRO A 89 5.80 12.14 3.12
C PRO A 89 4.50 12.91 2.93
N GLN A 90 4.43 13.77 1.91
CA GLN A 90 3.25 14.57 1.59
C GLN A 90 2.09 13.66 1.19
N PHE A 91 2.36 12.63 0.40
CA PHE A 91 1.34 11.66 0.02
C PHE A 91 0.86 10.84 1.23
N ARG A 92 1.75 10.50 2.18
CA ARG A 92 1.33 9.81 3.43
C ARG A 92 0.34 10.66 4.21
N LEU A 93 0.63 11.95 4.40
CA LEU A 93 -0.25 12.88 5.08
C LEU A 93 -1.59 13.00 4.34
N ARG A 94 -1.55 13.20 3.02
CA ARG A 94 -2.78 13.28 2.22
C ARG A 94 -3.62 12.01 2.30
N SER A 95 -2.98 10.85 2.21
CA SER A 95 -3.68 9.57 2.35
C SER A 95 -4.31 9.40 3.74
N LEU A 96 -3.73 9.98 4.79
CA LEU A 96 -4.29 9.97 6.14
C LEU A 96 -5.51 10.89 6.23
N GLU A 97 -5.41 12.11 5.69
CA GLU A 97 -6.55 13.04 5.60
C GLU A 97 -7.74 12.44 4.85
N LEU A 98 -7.47 11.78 3.72
CA LEU A 98 -8.51 11.11 2.92
C LEU A 98 -9.13 9.92 3.66
N LEU A 99 -8.36 9.19 4.46
CA LEU A 99 -8.91 8.15 5.33
C LEU A 99 -9.79 8.77 6.43
N ALA A 100 -9.35 9.86 7.08
CA ALA A 100 -10.16 10.56 8.07
C ALA A 100 -11.47 11.05 7.46
N GLN A 101 -11.43 11.65 6.26
CA GLN A 101 -12.62 12.01 5.50
C GLN A 101 -13.51 10.80 5.19
N ALA A 102 -12.91 9.67 4.77
CA ALA A 102 -13.64 8.45 4.49
C ALA A 102 -14.36 7.91 5.72
N MET A 103 -13.82 8.13 6.93
CA MET A 103 -14.36 7.63 8.19
C MET A 103 -15.14 8.69 8.98
N GLU A 104 -15.29 9.90 8.44
CA GLU A 104 -15.95 11.04 9.12
C GLU A 104 -15.33 11.37 10.49
N LEU A 105 -13.99 11.32 10.56
CA LEU A 105 -13.17 11.64 11.74
C LEU A 105 -12.64 13.07 11.73
#